data_AF-A0AAE1SPI7-F1
#
_entry.id   AF-A0AAE1SPI7-F1
#
_cell.length_a   1.000
_cell.length_b   1.000
_cell.length_c   1.000
_cell.angle_alpha   90.00
_cell.angle_beta   90.00
_cell.angle_gamma   90.00
#
_symmetry.space_group_name_H-M   'P 1'
#
loop_
_entity.id
_entity.type
_entity.pdbx_description
1 polymer ?
#
loop_
_entity_poly.entity_id
_entity_poly.type
_entity_poly.pdbx_seq_one_letter_code
_entity_poly.pdbx_strand_id
1 'polypeptide(L)'
;MKNKLLAISGFSALCMLLYFSDTASDRRHMKDSAGNCIAQPPSHEAIVAEDGAVHNLNEYNTVSPEDIMKNVEVDTVIVVFSEKLGVVVGENDLLGFFSLIS
;
A
#
# COMPACT_ATOMS: atom_id res chain seq x y z
N MET A 1 -32.48 5.42 5.91
CA MET A 1 -31.10 5.87 6.16
C MET A 1 -30.20 5.12 5.19
N LYS A 2 -29.56 5.80 4.24
CA LYS A 2 -28.59 5.19 3.34
C LYS A 2 -27.23 5.35 4.00
N ASN A 3 -26.66 4.27 4.52
CA ASN A 3 -25.25 4.23 4.90
C ASN A 3 -24.45 4.46 3.62
N LYS A 4 -24.06 5.70 3.36
CA LYS A 4 -22.98 5.97 2.41
C LYS A 4 -21.75 5.30 3.02
N LEU A 5 -21.38 4.12 2.51
CA LEU A 5 -19.97 3.75 2.49
C LEU A 5 -19.28 4.98 1.88
N LEU A 6 -18.54 5.73 2.69
CA LEU A 6 -17.54 6.62 2.12
C LEU A 6 -16.58 5.69 1.39
N ALA A 7 -16.71 5.60 0.07
CA ALA A 7 -15.65 5.08 -0.77
C ALA A 7 -14.49 6.06 -0.57
N ILE A 8 -13.56 5.68 0.29
CA ILE A 8 -12.35 6.45 0.52
C ILE A 8 -11.39 6.01 -0.57
N SER A 9 -11.27 6.82 -1.61
CA SER A 9 -10.26 6.70 -2.65
C SER A 9 -8.96 7.34 -2.14
N GLY A 10 -8.25 6.60 -1.29
CA GLY A 10 -6.88 6.92 -0.88
C GLY A 10 -5.89 6.11 -1.71
N PHE A 11 -4.79 6.73 -2.11
CA PHE A 11 -3.69 6.09 -2.81
C PHE A 11 -2.51 5.95 -1.85
N SER A 12 -2.02 4.73 -1.66
CA SER A 12 -0.74 4.50 -0.97
C SER A 12 0.39 4.68 -1.98
N ALA A 13 1.28 5.64 -1.73
CA ALA A 13 2.51 5.85 -2.45
C ALA A 13 3.68 5.40 -1.57
N LEU A 14 4.43 4.39 -2.04
CA LEU A 14 5.54 3.81 -1.31
C LEU A 14 6.81 3.87 -2.16
N CYS A 15 7.95 4.16 -1.52
CA CYS A 15 9.23 4.06 -2.18
C CYS A 15 9.49 2.59 -2.60
N MET A 16 9.83 2.37 -3.87
CA MET A 16 9.96 1.04 -4.45
C MET A 16 10.98 0.15 -3.71
N LEU A 17 12.07 0.72 -3.21
CA LEU A 17 13.10 -0.05 -2.48
C LEU A 17 12.58 -0.62 -1.16
N LEU A 18 11.76 0.14 -0.43
CA LEU A 18 11.10 -0.34 0.79
C LEU A 18 10.13 -1.46 0.48
N TYR A 19 9.34 -1.27 -0.58
CA TYR A 19 8.33 -2.24 -0.97
C TYR A 19 8.94 -3.63 -1.18
N PHE A 20 10.11 -3.70 -1.82
CA PHE A 20 10.75 -4.98 -2.08
C PHE A 20 11.39 -5.62 -0.84
N SER A 21 11.94 -4.84 0.10
CA SER A 21 12.53 -5.39 1.33
C SER A 21 11.47 -5.80 2.35
N ASP A 22 10.40 -5.02 2.49
CA ASP A 22 9.49 -5.15 3.63
C ASP A 22 8.21 -5.91 3.28
N THR A 23 7.84 -6.06 2.00
CA THR A 23 6.57 -6.71 1.63
C THR A 23 6.69 -8.23 1.63
N ALA A 24 5.67 -8.88 2.17
CA ALA A 24 5.53 -10.33 2.23
C ALA A 24 4.11 -10.80 1.91
N SER A 25 4.02 -11.89 1.14
CA SER A 25 2.75 -12.53 0.80
C SER A 25 2.93 -14.03 0.54
N ASP A 26 2.40 -14.82 1.47
CA ASP A 26 2.20 -16.26 1.34
C ASP A 26 0.97 -16.64 0.50
N ARG A 27 0.31 -15.65 -0.11
CA ARG A 27 -0.84 -15.79 -1.02
C ARG A 27 -2.08 -16.40 -0.37
N ARG A 28 -2.18 -16.46 0.97
CA ARG A 28 -3.34 -17.04 1.66
C ARG A 28 -4.66 -16.36 1.30
N HIS A 29 -4.64 -15.07 0.98
CA HIS A 29 -5.82 -14.30 0.56
C HIS A 29 -6.38 -14.73 -0.80
N MET A 30 -5.61 -15.48 -1.59
CA MET A 30 -6.01 -16.07 -2.88
C MET A 30 -6.49 -17.51 -2.76
N LYS A 31 -6.73 -18.00 -1.54
CA LYS A 31 -7.28 -19.34 -1.30
C LYS A 31 -8.73 -19.24 -0.85
N ASP A 32 -9.56 -20.15 -1.34
CA ASP A 32 -10.93 -20.34 -0.86
C ASP A 32 -10.94 -21.02 0.52
N SER A 33 -12.14 -21.16 1.10
CA SER A 33 -12.32 -21.80 2.41
C SER A 33 -11.90 -23.29 2.44
N ALA A 34 -11.77 -23.94 1.28
CA ALA A 34 -11.28 -25.31 1.15
C ALA A 34 -9.76 -25.38 0.92
N GLY A 35 -9.09 -24.22 0.80
CA GLY A 35 -7.65 -24.11 0.55
C GLY A 35 -7.25 -24.16 -0.91
N ASN A 36 -8.20 -24.21 -1.86
CA ASN A 36 -7.90 -24.18 -3.29
C ASN A 36 -7.57 -22.75 -3.72
N CYS A 37 -6.68 -22.59 -4.69
CA CYS A 37 -6.37 -21.28 -5.24
C CYS A 37 -7.53 -20.79 -6.12
N ILE A 38 -8.01 -19.57 -5.89
CA ILE A 38 -9.09 -18.93 -6.67
C ILE A 38 -8.63 -18.44 -8.05
N ALA A 39 -7.31 -18.35 -8.23
CA ALA A 39 -6.63 -18.06 -9.49
C ALA A 39 -5.27 -18.78 -9.52
N GLN A 40 -4.73 -19.04 -10.71
CA GLN A 40 -3.41 -19.66 -10.83
C GLN A 40 -2.34 -18.76 -10.19
N PRO A 41 -1.58 -19.24 -9.18
CA PRO A 41 -0.55 -18.43 -8.56
C PRO A 41 0.65 -18.25 -9.51
N PRO A 42 1.42 -17.16 -9.36
CA PRO A 42 2.71 -17.01 -10.04
C PRO A 42 3.64 -18.21 -9.77
N SER A 43 4.48 -18.54 -10.75
CA SER A 43 5.39 -19.69 -10.70
C SER A 43 6.59 -19.52 -9.77
N HIS A 44 6.96 -18.28 -9.44
CA HIS A 44 8.01 -18.01 -8.46
C HIS A 44 7.51 -18.34 -7.04
N GLU A 45 8.45 -18.46 -6.09
CA GLU A 45 8.13 -18.70 -4.68
C GLU A 45 7.36 -17.53 -4.05
N ALA A 46 6.71 -17.77 -2.91
CA ALA A 46 6.07 -16.72 -2.14
C ALA A 46 7.10 -15.64 -1.75
N ILE A 47 6.66 -14.38 -1.71
CA ILE A 47 7.55 -13.28 -1.35
C ILE A 47 7.63 -13.25 0.18
N VAL A 48 8.86 -13.28 0.69
CA VAL A 48 9.19 -13.20 2.11
C VAL A 48 10.00 -11.93 2.30
N ALA A 49 9.64 -11.14 3.32
CA ALA A 49 10.34 -9.91 3.64
C ALA A 49 11.73 -10.19 4.24
N GLU A 50 12.59 -9.19 4.24
CA GLU A 50 13.97 -9.28 4.74
C GLU A 50 14.03 -9.65 6.23
N ASP A 51 13.03 -9.22 7.02
CA ASP A 51 12.88 -9.56 8.43
C ASP A 51 12.29 -10.97 8.68
N GLY A 52 11.95 -11.70 7.61
CA GLY A 52 11.36 -13.03 7.65
C GLY A 52 9.83 -13.05 7.73
N ALA A 53 9.14 -11.90 7.68
CA ALA A 53 7.69 -11.87 7.61
C ALA A 53 7.20 -12.58 6.33
N VAL A 54 6.08 -13.28 6.43
CA VAL A 54 5.47 -14.03 5.31
C VAL A 54 4.06 -13.54 4.96
N HIS A 55 3.47 -12.61 5.73
CA HIS A 55 2.07 -12.22 5.58
C HIS A 55 1.74 -10.78 6.02
N ASN A 56 2.23 -9.74 5.36
CA ASN A 56 1.91 -8.35 5.74
C ASN A 56 1.23 -7.55 4.63
N LEU A 57 0.84 -8.18 3.52
CA LEU A 57 0.17 -7.50 2.40
C LEU A 57 -1.03 -6.62 2.82
N ASN A 58 -1.73 -6.97 3.90
CA ASN A 58 -2.85 -6.17 4.42
C ASN A 58 -2.45 -4.77 4.88
N GLU A 59 -1.22 -4.59 5.38
CA GLU A 59 -0.69 -3.31 5.85
C GLU A 59 -0.51 -2.31 4.70
N TYR A 60 -0.30 -2.81 3.48
CA TYR A 60 -0.16 -1.99 2.27
C TYR A 60 -1.49 -1.77 1.54
N ASN A 61 -2.45 -2.70 1.70
CA ASN A 61 -3.75 -2.63 1.03
C ASN A 61 -4.80 -1.87 1.84
N THR A 62 -4.67 -1.85 3.17
CA THR A 62 -5.63 -1.16 4.04
C THR A 62 -5.29 0.32 4.09
N VAL A 63 -6.26 1.16 3.77
CA VAL A 63 -6.13 2.62 3.86
C VAL A 63 -7.23 3.15 4.77
N SER A 64 -6.85 3.82 5.86
CA SER A 64 -7.79 4.55 6.73
C SER A 64 -7.97 5.99 6.22
N PRO A 65 -9.16 6.58 6.31
CA PRO A 65 -9.32 8.02 6.04
C PRO A 65 -8.55 8.90 7.03
N GLU A 66 -8.20 8.36 8.19
CA GLU A 66 -7.34 9.04 9.18
C GLU A 66 -5.89 9.13 8.72
N ASP A 67 -5.45 8.20 7.88
CA ASP A 67 -4.09 8.17 7.33
C ASP A 67 -3.93 9.11 6.13
N ILE A 68 -5.04 9.60 5.55
CA ILE A 68 -5.00 10.53 4.43
C ILE A 68 -4.33 11.81 4.88
N MET A 69 -3.20 12.07 4.25
CA MET A 69 -2.44 13.27 4.50
C MET A 69 -3.24 14.51 4.11
N LYS A 70 -3.18 15.52 4.98
CA LYS A 70 -3.82 16.82 4.76
C LYS A 70 -2.74 17.81 4.32
N ASN A 71 -2.97 18.47 3.20
CA ASN A 71 -2.05 19.45 2.59
C ASN A 71 -0.74 18.80 2.13
N VAL A 72 -0.69 18.41 0.85
CA VAL A 72 0.52 17.87 0.23
C VAL A 72 1.50 19.00 -0.07
N GLU A 73 2.66 18.98 0.57
CA GLU A 73 3.71 20.00 0.43
C GLU A 73 5.07 19.37 0.12
N VAL A 74 6.04 20.21 -0.30
CA VAL A 74 7.39 19.79 -0.68
C VAL A 74 8.09 19.03 0.46
N ASP A 75 7.93 19.51 1.69
CA ASP A 75 8.52 18.89 2.87
C ASP A 75 8.04 17.45 3.07
N THR A 76 6.79 17.14 2.70
CA THR A 76 6.31 15.76 2.79
C THR A 76 6.99 14.85 1.77
N VAL A 77 7.14 15.33 0.55
CA VAL A 77 7.82 14.57 -0.50
C VAL A 77 9.26 14.28 -0.06
N ILE A 78 9.94 15.28 0.52
CA ILE A 78 11.29 15.11 1.07
C ILE A 78 11.31 14.00 2.12
N VAL A 79 10.41 14.00 3.11
CA VAL A 79 10.34 12.97 4.16
C VAL A 79 10.08 11.58 3.58
N VAL A 80 9.13 11.44 2.65
CA VAL A 80 8.82 10.15 1.99
C VAL A 80 10.06 9.54 1.34
N PHE A 81 10.89 10.35 0.67
CA PHE A 81 12.09 9.87 0.01
C PHE A 81 13.30 9.74 0.94
N SER A 82 13.50 10.66 1.88
CA SER A 82 14.68 10.71 2.75
C SER A 82 14.60 9.69 3.88
N GLU A 83 13.43 9.57 4.50
CA GLU A 83 13.18 8.61 5.58
C GLU A 83 12.74 7.26 5.06
N LYS A 84 12.54 7.16 3.73
CA LYS A 84 11.99 5.98 3.07
C LYS A 84 10.70 5.56 3.80
N LEU A 85 9.67 6.39 3.69
CA LEU A 85 8.35 6.11 4.25
C LEU A 85 7.31 5.93 3.14
N GLY A 86 6.18 5.32 3.48
CA GLY A 86 4.97 5.36 2.66
C GLY A 86 4.07 6.52 3.07
N VAL A 87 3.26 7.01 2.13
CA VAL A 87 2.24 8.03 2.42
C VAL A 87 0.92 7.66 1.78
N VAL A 88 -0.18 7.99 2.46
CA VAL A 88 -1.53 7.91 1.89
C VAL A 88 -1.94 9.29 1.43
N VAL A 89 -2.22 9.42 0.13
CA VAL A 89 -2.66 10.66 -0.50
C VAL A 89 -4.12 10.53 -0.94
N GLY A 90 -4.92 11.56 -0.70
CA GLY A 90 -6.29 11.61 -1.17
C GLY A 90 -6.34 11.71 -2.71
N GLU A 91 -7.42 11.21 -3.32
CA GLU A 91 -7.61 11.23 -4.78
C GLU A 91 -7.39 12.60 -5.42
N ASN A 92 -7.92 13.67 -4.81
CA ASN A 92 -7.81 15.02 -5.36
C ASN A 92 -6.38 15.58 -5.30
N ASP A 93 -5.56 15.07 -4.38
CA ASP A 93 -4.22 15.58 -4.11
C ASP A 93 -3.13 14.73 -4.77
N LEU A 94 -3.48 13.58 -5.36
CA LEU A 94 -2.54 12.64 -5.97
C LEU A 94 -1.69 13.28 -7.08
N LEU A 95 -2.33 14.03 -7.98
CA LEU A 95 -1.60 14.74 -9.05
C LEU A 95 -0.71 15.84 -8.49
N GLY A 96 -1.17 16.52 -7.44
CA GLY A 96 -0.38 17.52 -6.71
C GLY A 96 0.88 16.88 -6.11
N PHE A 97 0.74 15.73 -5.45
CA PHE A 97 1.85 14.96 -4.90
C PHE A 97 2.92 14.64 -5.96
N PHE A 98 2.52 14.05 -7.10
CA PHE A 98 3.48 13.73 -8.15
C PHE A 98 4.11 14.95 -8.81
N SER A 99 3.42 16.10 -8.85
CA SER A 99 3.99 17.34 -9.40
C SER A 99 5.16 17.89 -8.59
N LEU A 100 5.27 17.51 -7.31
CA LEU A 100 6.35 17.90 -6.41
C LEU A 100 7.56 16.94 -6.49
N ILE A 101 7.42 15.83 -7.22
CA ILE A 101 8.49 14.86 -7.47
C ILE A 101 9.20 15.30 -8.76
N SER A 102 10.44 15.76 -8.63
CA SER A 102 11.29 16.18 -9.76
C SER A 102 11.96 15.01 -10.47
#